data_AF-A0A2W7TVM7-F1
#
_entry.id   AF-A0A2W7TVM7-F1
#
_cell.length_a   1.000
_cell.length_b   1.000
_cell.length_c   1.000
_cell.angle_alpha   90.00
_cell.angle_beta   90.00
_cell.angle_gamma   90.00
#
_symmetry.space_group_name_H-M   'P 1'
#
loop_
_entity.id
_entity.type
_entity.pdbx_description
1 polymer ?
#
loop_
_entity_poly.entity_id
_entity_poly.type
_entity_poly.pdbx_seq_one_letter_code
_entity_poly.pdbx_strand_id
1 'polypeptide(L)'
;MNKTIKLRVKKEIGNSDELKVLKLKGALIAKKYTEIIHIIDENDDFYLNSFSSSPAHKKEAEDFILDYISNNNLTGTITLVSTKN
;
A
#
# COMPACT_ATOMS: atom_id res chain seq x y z
N MET A 1 14.43 1.61 -14.81
CA MET A 1 13.85 0.40 -14.17
C MET A 1 12.68 0.85 -13.30
N ASN A 2 11.47 0.36 -13.58
CA ASN A 2 10.29 0.66 -12.76
C ASN A 2 10.48 0.02 -11.37
N LYS A 3 10.13 0.75 -10.31
CA LYS A 3 10.23 0.25 -8.95
C LYS A 3 8.83 -0.16 -8.49
N THR A 4 8.73 -1.35 -7.92
CA THR A 4 7.48 -1.87 -7.39
C THR A 4 7.38 -1.54 -5.91
N ILE A 5 6.25 -0.99 -5.50
CA ILE A 5 5.90 -0.80 -4.08
C ILE A 5 5.03 -1.99 -3.68
N LYS A 6 5.36 -2.62 -2.55
CA LYS A 6 4.62 -3.78 -2.05
C LYS A 6 3.96 -3.42 -0.72
N LEU A 7 2.64 -3.56 -0.64
CA LEU A 7 1.86 -3.36 0.57
C LEU A 7 1.28 -4.69 1.01
N ARG A 8 1.61 -5.09 2.24
CA ARG A 8 0.94 -6.19 2.91
C ARG A 8 -0.33 -5.63 3.54
N VAL A 9 -1.48 -6.22 3.23
CA VAL A 9 -2.80 -5.83 3.73
C VAL A 9 -3.44 -7.05 4.35
N LYS A 10 -3.92 -6.96 5.59
CA LYS A 10 -4.60 -8.07 6.26
C LYS A 10 -5.91 -8.43 5.52
N LYS A 11 -6.24 -9.72 5.43
CA LYS A 11 -7.48 -10.17 4.75
C LYS A 11 -8.71 -9.85 5.59
N GLU A 12 -8.65 -10.19 6.87
CA GLU A 12 -9.69 -9.88 7.83
C GLU A 12 -9.43 -8.53 8.47
N ILE A 13 -10.15 -7.53 7.97
CA ILE A 13 -10.10 -6.14 8.45
C ILE A 13 -11.51 -5.68 8.75
N GLY A 14 -11.67 -4.87 9.81
CA GLY A 14 -12.98 -4.32 10.14
C GLY A 14 -13.47 -3.34 9.05
N ASN A 15 -14.78 -3.17 8.93
CA ASN A 15 -15.41 -2.24 7.96
C ASN A 15 -14.78 -0.83 7.95
N SER A 16 -14.42 -0.32 9.13
CA SER A 16 -13.76 0.98 9.28
C SER A 16 -12.37 1.04 8.63
N ASP A 17 -11.63 -0.06 8.70
CA ASP A 17 -10.28 -0.15 8.13
C ASP A 17 -10.31 -0.46 6.64
N GLU A 18 -11.27 -1.25 6.17
CA GLU A 18 -11.51 -1.48 4.74
C GLU A 18 -11.73 -0.16 3.99
N LEU A 19 -12.58 0.72 4.53
CA LEU A 19 -12.84 2.03 3.91
C LEU A 19 -11.56 2.89 3.84
N LYS A 20 -10.72 2.85 4.86
CA LYS A 20 -9.44 3.60 4.88
C LYS A 20 -8.42 3.00 3.90
N VAL A 21 -8.34 1.66 3.82
CA VAL A 21 -7.50 0.95 2.84
C VAL A 21 -7.93 1.34 1.41
N LEU A 22 -9.24 1.35 1.15
CA LEU A 22 -9.78 1.74 -0.15
C LEU A 22 -9.45 3.20 -0.49
N LYS A 23 -9.58 4.12 0.48
CA LYS A 23 -9.17 5.53 0.32
C LYS A 23 -7.68 5.67 0.05
N LEU A 24 -6.82 4.91 0.73
CA LEU A 24 -5.38 4.90 0.48
C LEU A 24 -5.07 4.46 -0.96
N LYS A 25 -5.63 3.33 -1.41
CA LYS A 25 -5.45 2.83 -2.78
C LYS A 25 -5.94 3.84 -3.81
N GLY A 26 -7.12 4.42 -3.59
CA GLY A 26 -7.68 5.46 -4.44
C GLY A 26 -6.79 6.71 -4.51
N ALA A 27 -6.26 7.17 -3.38
CA ALA A 27 -5.37 8.33 -3.32
C ALA A 27 -4.05 8.08 -4.06
N LEU A 28 -3.48 6.88 -3.96
CA LEU A 28 -2.25 6.50 -4.67
C LEU A 28 -2.42 6.53 -6.19
N ILE A 29 -3.55 6.02 -6.67
CA ILE A 29 -3.92 6.04 -8.10
C ILE A 29 -4.22 7.48 -8.55
N ALA A 30 -5.02 8.22 -7.79
CA ALA A 30 -5.44 9.59 -8.13
C ALA A 30 -4.25 10.56 -8.20
N LYS A 31 -3.26 10.41 -7.31
CA LYS A 31 -2.03 11.21 -7.31
C LYS A 31 -1.03 10.77 -8.40
N LYS A 32 -1.37 9.78 -9.23
CA LYS A 32 -0.48 9.15 -10.22
C LYS A 32 0.84 8.68 -9.61
N TYR A 33 0.83 8.43 -8.32
CA TYR A 33 2.00 7.88 -7.64
C TYR A 33 2.18 6.44 -8.03
N THR A 34 1.07 5.69 -8.13
CA THR A 34 1.16 4.26 -8.41
C THR A 34 -0.02 3.72 -9.22
N GLU A 35 0.22 2.61 -9.92
CA GLU A 35 -0.82 1.79 -10.55
C GLU A 35 -0.85 0.41 -9.89
N ILE A 36 -2.04 -0.13 -9.58
CA ILE A 36 -2.16 -1.50 -9.07
C ILE A 36 -1.78 -2.45 -10.20
N ILE A 37 -0.72 -3.24 -9.99
CA ILE A 37 -0.28 -4.24 -10.96
C ILE A 37 -0.87 -5.61 -10.61
N HIS A 38 -0.78 -5.98 -9.33
CA HIS A 38 -1.07 -7.34 -8.92
C HIS A 38 -1.43 -7.41 -7.43
N ILE A 39 -2.41 -8.23 -7.09
CA ILE A 39 -2.75 -8.58 -5.72
C ILE A 39 -2.62 -10.10 -5.62
N ILE A 40 -1.76 -10.57 -4.72
CA ILE A 40 -1.59 -12.00 -4.46
C ILE A 40 -1.93 -12.32 -3.02
N ASP A 41 -2.43 -13.51 -2.76
CA ASP A 41 -2.45 -14.08 -1.42
C ASP A 41 -1.01 -14.29 -0.96
N GLU A 42 -0.62 -13.59 0.10
CA GLU A 42 0.72 -13.75 0.67
C GLU A 42 0.76 -14.94 1.62
N ASN A 43 -0.26 -15.03 2.49
CA ASN A 43 -0.48 -16.08 3.49
C ASN A 43 -1.99 -16.17 3.78
N ASP A 44 -2.41 -17.04 4.70
CA ASP A 44 -3.81 -17.12 5.14
C ASP A 44 -4.34 -15.79 5.68
N ASP A 45 -3.52 -15.02 6.39
CA ASP A 45 -3.96 -13.76 7.03
C ASP A 45 -3.75 -12.49 6.20
N PHE A 46 -2.96 -12.52 5.11
CA PHE A 46 -2.56 -11.30 4.39
C PHE A 46 -2.58 -11.42 2.86
N TYR A 47 -2.99 -10.33 2.20
CA TYR A 47 -2.80 -10.06 0.78
C TYR A 47 -1.57 -9.17 0.56
N LEU A 48 -0.76 -9.49 -0.46
CA LEU A 48 0.30 -8.64 -0.94
C LEU A 48 -0.16 -7.87 -2.18
N ASN A 49 -0.30 -6.56 -2.04
CA ASN A 49 -0.69 -5.65 -3.09
C ASN A 49 0.58 -5.03 -3.67
N SER A 50 0.85 -5.29 -4.95
CA SER A 50 2.00 -4.78 -5.70
C SER A 50 1.58 -3.64 -6.60
N PHE A 51 2.28 -2.51 -6.49
CA PHE A 51 2.00 -1.29 -7.22
C PHE A 51 3.21 -0.88 -8.06
N SER A 52 2.99 -0.44 -9.29
CA SER A 52 4.01 0.14 -10.15
C SER A 52 4.16 1.59 -9.80
N SER A 53 5.38 2.06 -9.56
CA SER A 53 5.63 3.49 -9.40
C SER A 53 6.86 3.91 -10.19
N SER A 54 6.82 5.13 -10.73
CA SER A 54 8.01 5.74 -11.30
C SER A 54 9.05 5.98 -10.19
N PRO A 55 10.34 5.78 -10.46
CA PRO A 55 11.38 5.94 -9.44
C PRO A 55 11.43 7.36 -8.83
N ALA A 56 10.98 8.38 -9.56
CA ALA A 56 10.85 9.75 -9.06
C ALA A 56 9.79 9.90 -7.96
N HIS A 57 8.66 9.18 -8.09
CA HIS A 57 7.54 9.26 -7.15
C HIS A 57 7.55 8.16 -6.10
N LYS A 58 8.43 7.15 -6.24
CA LYS A 58 8.51 6.03 -5.29
C LYS A 58 8.69 6.52 -3.86
N LYS A 59 9.63 7.45 -3.64
CA LYS A 59 9.93 7.98 -2.31
C LYS A 59 8.73 8.73 -1.73
N GLU A 60 8.16 9.65 -2.51
CA GLU A 60 6.95 10.39 -2.10
C GLU A 60 5.77 9.45 -1.80
N ALA A 61 5.59 8.40 -2.60
CA ALA A 61 4.56 7.41 -2.39
C ALA A 61 4.80 6.60 -1.10
N GLU A 62 6.03 6.17 -0.84
CA GLU A 62 6.40 5.47 0.40
C GLU A 62 6.17 6.36 1.62
N ASP A 63 6.65 7.61 1.60
CA ASP A 63 6.43 8.60 2.66
C ASP A 63 4.92 8.85 2.89
N PHE A 64 4.16 9.09 1.81
CA PHE A 64 2.71 9.27 1.88
C PHE A 64 1.99 8.06 2.48
N ILE A 65 2.39 6.85 2.12
CA ILE A 65 1.81 5.61 2.64
C ILE A 65 2.11 5.48 4.14
N LEU A 66 3.36 5.71 4.55
CA LEU A 66 3.77 5.64 5.96
C LEU A 66 3.05 6.68 6.81
N ASP A 67 2.94 7.91 6.32
CA ASP A 67 2.18 8.98 6.97
C ASP A 67 0.69 8.61 7.05
N TYR A 68 0.10 8.09 5.98
CA TYR A 68 -1.31 7.72 5.97
C TYR A 68 -1.60 6.58 6.94
N ILE A 69 -0.76 5.54 6.96
CA ILE A 69 -0.90 4.39 7.87
C ILE A 69 -0.84 4.87 9.32
N SER A 70 0.12 5.72 9.65
CA SER A 70 0.31 6.24 11.00
C SER A 70 -0.85 7.14 11.42
N ASN A 71 -1.28 8.07 10.55
CA ASN A 71 -2.38 8.98 10.83
C ASN A 71 -3.75 8.28 10.96
N ASN A 72 -3.93 7.15 10.29
CA ASN A 72 -5.20 6.40 10.31
C ASN A 72 -5.18 5.18 11.22
N ASN A 73 -4.09 4.99 11.99
CA ASN A 73 -3.87 3.89 12.91
C ASN A 73 -3.98 2.50 12.25
N LEU A 74 -3.51 2.39 11.01
CA LEU A 74 -3.59 1.20 10.17
C LEU A 74 -2.36 0.29 10.32
N THR A 75 -1.45 0.56 11.25
CA THR A 75 -0.15 -0.12 11.35
C THR A 75 -0.27 -1.64 11.57
N GLY A 76 -1.39 -2.12 12.15
CA GLY A 76 -1.71 -3.54 12.31
C GLY A 76 -2.47 -4.17 11.12
N THR A 77 -2.90 -3.35 10.17
CA THR A 77 -3.77 -3.73 9.04
C THR A 77 -3.01 -3.65 7.72
N ILE A 78 -2.20 -2.60 7.53
CA ILE A 78 -1.39 -2.37 6.35
C ILE A 78 0.07 -2.20 6.78
N THR A 79 0.99 -2.87 6.08
CA THR A 79 2.42 -2.69 6.29
C THR A 79 3.10 -2.47 4.94
N LEU A 80 3.90 -1.41 4.86
CA LEU A 80 4.77 -1.17 3.70
C LEU A 80 5.93 -2.16 3.73
N VAL A 81 5.96 -3.08 2.77
CA VAL A 81 7.08 -4.01 2.58
C VAL A 81 8.13 -3.27 1.75
N SER A 82 8.92 -2.44 2.41
CA SER A 82 10.03 -1.76 1.73
C SER A 82 11.09 -2.81 1.39
N THR A 83 11.33 -3.03 0.10
CA THR A 83 12.55 -3.71 -0.35
C THR A 83 13.73 -2.81 -0.03
N LYS A 84 14.34 -3.01 1.15
CA LYS A 84 15.71 -2.56 1.42
C LYS A 84 16.58 -3.11 0.30
N ASN A 85 17.22 -2.19 -0.40
CA ASN A 85 18.17 -2.49 -1.47
C ASN A 85 19.57 -2.19 -0.98
#